data_AF-A0A947XK91-F1
#
_entry.id   AF-A0A947XK91-F1
#
_cell.length_a   1.000
_cell.length_b   1.000
_cell.length_c   1.000
_cell.angle_alpha   90.00
_cell.angle_beta   90.00
_cell.angle_gamma   90.00
#
_symmetry.space_group_name_H-M   'P 1'
#
loop_
_entity.id
_entity.type
_entity.pdbx_description
1 polymer ?
#
loop_
_entity_poly.entity_id
_entity_poly.type
_entity_poly.pdbx_seq_one_letter_code
_entity_poly.pdbx_strand_id
1 'polypeptide(L)' 'SFAAEALTPERLYPPSYGLAEALWVDQDGAWIGVDNGRFSRADGESRPIIWRFAAPKGGWGSKP' A
#
# COMPACT_ATOMS: atom_id res chain seq x y z
N SER A 1 -9.70 -2.72 -0.23
CA SER A 1 -8.80 -2.18 0.82
C SER A 1 -7.36 -2.34 0.36
N PHE A 2 -6.39 -1.70 1.02
CA PHE A 2 -4.97 -1.87 0.69
C PHE A 2 -4.57 -3.36 0.63
N ALA A 3 -4.86 -4.12 1.69
CA ALA A 3 -4.50 -5.54 1.76
C ALA A 3 -5.15 -6.38 0.64
N ALA A 4 -6.44 -6.17 0.36
CA ALA A 4 -7.13 -6.93 -0.69
C ALA A 4 -6.49 -6.74 -2.07
N GLU A 5 -6.04 -5.52 -2.36
CA GLU A 5 -5.43 -5.19 -3.65
C GLU A 5 -3.94 -5.60 -3.70
N ALA A 6 -3.18 -5.35 -2.63
CA ALA A 6 -1.75 -5.66 -2.56
C ALA A 6 -1.46 -7.17 -2.52
N LEU A 7 -2.44 -7.99 -2.10
CA LEU A 7 -2.34 -9.45 -2.05
C LEU A 7 -2.88 -10.16 -3.31
N THR A 8 -3.22 -9.41 -4.37
CA THR A 8 -3.53 -10.01 -5.68
C THR A 8 -2.31 -10.71 -6.25
N PRO A 9 -2.45 -11.84 -6.98
CA PRO A 9 -1.32 -12.64 -7.46
C PRO A 9 -0.25 -11.82 -8.20
N GLU A 10 -0.66 -10.86 -9.01
CA GLU A 10 0.21 -10.00 -9.83
C GLU A 10 1.02 -9.01 -8.98
N ARG A 11 0.54 -8.69 -7.78
CA ARG A 11 1.14 -7.69 -6.90
C ARG A 11 1.93 -8.25 -5.73
N LEU A 12 1.95 -9.57 -5.58
CA LEU A 12 2.76 -10.23 -4.56
C LEU A 12 4.26 -10.09 -4.84
N TYR A 13 5.02 -9.93 -3.77
CA TYR A 13 6.48 -10.06 -3.77
C TYR A 13 6.88 -11.46 -3.29
N PRO A 14 8.06 -11.98 -3.69
CA PRO A 14 8.55 -13.30 -3.29
C PRO A 14 8.74 -13.56 -1.78
N PRO A 15 9.18 -12.59 -0.95
CA PRO A 15 9.41 -12.85 0.48
C PRO A 15 8.14 -13.23 1.25
N SER A 16 8.31 -14.02 2.30
CA SER A 16 7.22 -14.44 3.20
C SER A 16 6.85 -13.41 4.28
N TYR A 17 7.54 -12.26 4.32
CA TYR A 17 7.29 -11.16 5.25
C TYR A 17 6.73 -9.93 4.51
N GLY A 18 6.04 -9.07 5.24
CA GLY A 18 5.48 -7.83 4.70
C GLY A 18 6.58 -6.83 4.34
N LEU A 19 6.35 -6.07 3.25
CA LEU A 19 7.26 -5.04 2.74
C LEU A 19 6.70 -3.62 2.88
N ALA A 20 5.57 -3.44 3.58
CA ALA A 20 5.02 -2.12 3.88
C ALA A 20 5.74 -1.57 5.12
N GLU A 21 6.48 -0.46 4.96
CA GLU A 21 7.38 0.07 5.98
C GLU A 21 7.03 1.49 6.43
N ALA A 22 6.20 2.20 5.66
CA ALA A 22 5.83 3.58 5.96
C ALA A 22 4.31 3.81 5.89
N LEU A 23 3.80 4.62 6.81
CA LEU A 23 2.44 5.13 6.81
C LEU A 23 2.48 6.64 7.13
N TRP A 24 1.89 7.44 6.25
CA TRP A 24 1.59 8.85 6.52
C TRP A 24 0.08 9.06 6.40
N VAL A 25 -0.50 9.84 7.30
CA VAL A 25 -1.93 10.17 7.31
C VAL A 25 -2.07 11.65 7.60
N ASP A 26 -2.88 12.34 6.79
CA ASP A 26 -3.30 13.71 7.04
C ASP A 26 -4.80 13.88 6.79
N GLN A 27 -5.26 15.13 6.74
CA GLN A 27 -6.68 15.44 6.55
C GLN A 27 -7.21 15.00 5.17
N ASP A 28 -6.34 14.94 4.16
CA ASP A 28 -6.71 14.69 2.78
C ASP A 28 -6.59 13.22 2.41
N GLY A 29 -5.74 12.46 3.10
CA GLY A 29 -5.46 11.09 2.70
C GLY A 29 -4.49 10.31 3.57
N ALA A 30 -4.18 9.13 3.06
CA ALA A 30 -3.16 8.26 3.60
C ALA A 30 -2.22 7.79 2.49
N TRP A 31 -0.95 7.60 2.85
CA TRP A 31 0.08 7.05 2.00
C TRP A 31 0.72 5.85 2.67
N ILE A 32 0.88 4.75 1.92
CA ILE A 32 1.57 3.55 2.39
C ILE A 32 2.79 3.34 1.51
N GLY A 33 3.98 3.34 2.11
CA GLY A 33 5.24 3.08 1.42
C GLY A 33 5.62 1.60 1.46
N VAL A 34 6.01 1.06 0.31
CA VAL A 34 6.49 -0.30 0.11
C VAL A 34 7.90 -0.23 -0.47
N ASP A 35 8.92 -0.59 0.33
CA ASP A 35 10.34 -0.48 -0.05
C ASP A 35 10.74 -1.45 -1.17
N ASN A 36 10.03 -2.56 -1.30
CA ASN A 36 10.28 -3.67 -2.23
C ASN A 36 11.51 -4.54 -1.94
N GLY A 37 12.43 -4.14 -1.06
CA GLY A 37 13.55 -4.97 -0.62
C GLY A 37 14.45 -5.48 -1.75
N ARG A 38 14.49 -4.79 -2.90
CA ARG A 38 15.15 -5.20 -4.15
C ARG A 38 14.52 -6.41 -4.86
N PHE A 39 13.29 -6.78 -4.50
CA PHE A 39 12.52 -7.79 -5.20
C PHE A 39 11.64 -7.17 -6.28
N SER A 40 11.39 -7.92 -7.35
CA SER A 40 10.34 -7.61 -8.33
C SER A 40 9.02 -8.23 -7.89
N ARG A 41 7.90 -7.54 -8.14
CA ARG A 41 6.55 -8.11 -8.03
C ARG A 41 6.34 -9.18 -9.10
N ALA A 42 5.31 -10.01 -8.93
CA ALA A 42 4.94 -11.01 -9.92
C ALA A 42 4.64 -10.43 -11.31
N ASP A 43 4.20 -9.17 -11.40
CA ASP A 43 4.01 -8.43 -12.66
C ASP A 43 5.27 -7.75 -13.23
N GLY A 44 6.43 -7.94 -12.59
CA GLY A 44 7.73 -7.41 -13.03
C GLY A 44 8.07 -6.01 -12.53
N GLU A 45 7.17 -5.32 -11.83
CA GLU A 45 7.50 -4.02 -11.22
C GLU A 45 8.61 -4.18 -10.18
N SER A 46 9.65 -3.36 -10.30
CA SER A 46 10.87 -3.47 -9.50
C SER A 46 11.23 -2.16 -8.78
N ARG A 47 10.33 -1.17 -8.81
CA ARG A 47 10.46 0.09 -8.07
C ARG A 47 9.76 -0.02 -6.71
N PRO A 48 10.22 0.72 -5.69
CA PRO A 48 9.43 0.98 -4.50
C PRO A 48 8.11 1.66 -4.87
N ILE A 49 7.03 1.35 -4.16
CA ILE A 49 5.68 1.84 -4.47
C ILE A 49 5.13 2.66 -3.31
N ILE A 50 4.47 3.78 -3.63
CA ILE A 50 3.61 4.50 -2.70
C ILE A 50 2.17 4.30 -3.12
N TRP A 51 1.36 3.77 -2.22
CA TRP A 51 -0.09 3.70 -2.39
C TRP A 51 -0.72 4.94 -1.78
N ARG A 52 -1.60 5.61 -2.52
CA ARG A 52 -2.30 6.80 -2.07
C ARG A 52 -3.80 6.53 -1.95
N PHE A 53 -4.37 6.89 -0.82
CA PHE A 53 -5.80 6.80 -0.53
C PHE A 53 -6.33 8.18 -0.19
N ALA A 54 -7.48 8.55 -0.75
CA ALA A 54 -8.20 9.73 -0.31
C ALA A 54 -8.84 9.47 1.07
N ALA A 55 -8.93 10.51 1.89
CA ALA A 55 -9.67 10.44 3.14
C ALA A 55 -11.15 10.11 2.89
N PRO A 56 -11.82 9.40 3.81
CA PRO A 56 -13.25 9.15 3.72
C PRO A 56 -14.04 10.45 3.64
N LYS A 57 -15.18 10.41 2.94
CA LYS A 57 -16.14 11.51 2.96
C LYS A 57 -16.67 11.69 4.39
N GLY A 58 -16.40 12.84 5.00
CA GLY A 58 -16.71 13.11 6.41
C GLY A 58 -15.51 12.98 7.36
N GLY A 59 -14.33 12.62 6.84
CA GLY A 59 -13.07 12.51 7.59
C GLY A 59 -12.89 11.15 8.28
N TRP A 60 -11.71 10.93 8.83
CA TRP A 60 -11.29 9.63 9.39
C TRP A 60 -12.12 9.13 10.57
N GLY A 61 -12.75 10.04 11.32
CA GLY A 61 -13.61 9.72 12.45
C GLY A 61 -15.10 9.59 12.09
N SER A 62 -15.47 9.75 10.82
CA SER A 62 -16.88 9.65 10.41
C SER A 62 -17.40 8.24 10.65
N LYS A 63 -18.61 8.14 11.20
CA LYS A 63 -19.33 6.86 11.28
C LYS A 63 -20.07 6.62 9.95
N PRO A 64 -20.25 5.35 9.55
CA PRO A 64 -21.06 4.99 8.38
C PRO A 64 -22.46 5.58 8.42
#